data_AF-A0A3A6U1H5-F1
#
_entry.id   AF-A0A3A6U1H5-F1
#
_cell.length_a   1.000
_cell.length_b   1.000
_cell.length_c   1.000
_cell.angle_alpha   90.00
_cell.angle_beta   90.00
_cell.angle_gamma   90.00
#
_symmetry.space_group_name_H-M   'P 1'
#
loop_
_entity.id
_entity.type
_entity.pdbx_description
1 polymer ?
#
loop_
_entity_poly.entity_id
_entity_poly.type
_entity_poly.pdbx_seq_one_letter_code
_entity_poly.pdbx_strand_id
1 'polypeptide(L)'
;MVFSVAGGMKPGMIIDIENRFYHLLIVGNEQSLWAEDDLDDELLDVANKLEIEQQALQERLLKQQQQKQVFEAVSSQLMATIIDSMQHQFDTVEPLLSHSTVSSQQWLLLEFLQSNTLDLSRLKKVLDKISWLSRDLINLVNSPAFRQSRAQETEVQVSDLKLVLNYIGIEQLKLIIPYYCLRNWLPKKNTSILWTTRKLWRFANVAAIAAKALGEFHEGDISLIYTTTLTNLMGTTVVLGNCAQVFEGIRGKWLREASDSRDKAVHDAVLATEFPSQQVFENVLKHGSKLNWQILEHFEFGNLKFCKVLHEIDQTLEFRKLCTDSALAMKATVYAKTLLMEEQQQLSPQEKQLMFDYYEFSTEELAHLKGKNYRKQNIL
;
A
#
# COMPACT_ATOMS: atom_id res chain seq x y z
N MET A 1 -10.99 8.79 31.40
CA MET A 1 -9.90 9.67 31.89
C MET A 1 -9.37 10.41 30.68
N VAL A 2 -9.49 11.73 30.66
CA VAL A 2 -9.02 12.56 29.54
C VAL A 2 -7.50 12.58 29.59
N PHE A 3 -6.83 11.96 28.62
CA PHE A 3 -5.40 12.16 28.44
C PHE A 3 -5.19 13.59 27.92
N SER A 4 -5.07 14.52 28.86
CA SER A 4 -4.47 15.83 28.60
C SER A 4 -2.97 15.61 28.42
N VAL A 5 -2.55 15.45 27.18
CA VAL A 5 -1.12 15.45 26.85
C VAL A 5 -0.72 16.93 26.75
N ALA A 6 0.03 17.39 27.75
CA ALA A 6 0.70 18.68 27.72
C ALA A 6 1.53 18.76 26.42
N GLY A 7 1.12 19.61 25.48
CA GLY A 7 1.87 19.90 24.25
C GLY A 7 1.11 19.72 22.93
N GLY A 8 -0.12 19.18 22.91
CA GLY A 8 -0.89 19.12 21.66
C GLY A 8 -0.24 18.26 20.57
N MET A 9 0.47 17.19 20.94
CA MET A 9 1.02 16.24 19.97
C MET A 9 0.28 14.91 20.04
N LYS A 10 0.24 14.19 18.92
CA LYS A 10 -0.30 12.82 18.85
C LYS A 10 0.37 11.95 19.93
N PRO A 11 -0.40 11.26 20.80
CA PRO A 11 0.17 10.43 21.87
C PRO A 11 1.05 9.33 21.31
N GLY A 12 2.16 9.01 21.99
CA GLY A 12 3.11 7.95 21.57
C GLY A 12 2.42 6.61 21.31
N MET A 13 1.49 6.20 22.18
CA MET A 13 0.73 4.97 21.99
C MET A 13 -0.10 4.94 20.70
N ILE A 14 -0.65 6.09 20.25
CA ILE A 14 -1.37 6.17 18.97
C ILE A 14 -0.39 5.97 17.81
N ILE A 15 0.78 6.60 17.88
CA ILE A 15 1.86 6.45 16.89
C ILE A 15 2.30 4.97 16.82
N ASP A 16 2.49 4.32 17.97
CA ASP A 16 2.90 2.92 18.05
C ASP A 16 1.88 1.98 17.41
N ILE A 17 0.58 2.19 17.66
CA ILE A 17 -0.49 1.39 17.02
C ILE A 17 -0.49 1.59 15.49
N GLU A 18 -0.33 2.83 15.03
CA GLU A 18 -0.29 3.12 13.60
C GLU A 18 0.96 2.55 12.91
N ASN A 19 2.11 2.62 13.57
CA ASN A 19 3.35 2.02 13.08
C ASN A 19 3.23 0.49 13.06
N ARG A 20 2.64 -0.11 14.10
CA ARG A 20 2.36 -1.55 14.17
C ARG A 20 1.49 -2.01 13.01
N PHE A 21 0.48 -1.22 12.62
CA PHE A 21 -0.32 -1.53 11.43
C PHE A 21 0.54 -1.62 10.15
N TYR A 22 1.39 -0.62 9.90
CA TYR A 22 2.26 -0.63 8.71
C TYR A 22 3.32 -1.73 8.77
N HIS A 23 3.83 -2.07 9.96
CA HIS A 23 4.73 -3.20 10.15
C HIS A 23 4.05 -4.52 9.76
N LEU A 24 2.85 -4.79 10.26
CA LEU A 24 2.05 -5.98 9.90
C LEU A 24 1.70 -6.04 8.41
N LEU A 25 1.49 -4.86 7.80
CA LEU A 25 1.18 -4.73 6.39
C LEU A 25 2.40 -5.08 5.52
N ILE A 26 3.59 -4.60 5.89
CA ILE A 26 4.81 -4.69 5.06
C ILE A 26 5.68 -5.89 5.42
N VAL A 27 6.04 -6.02 6.70
CA VAL A 27 6.92 -7.07 7.22
C VAL A 27 6.12 -8.34 7.50
N GLY A 28 4.91 -8.20 8.06
CA GLY A 28 4.08 -9.33 8.47
C GLY A 28 4.19 -9.64 9.96
N ASN A 29 3.72 -10.83 10.34
CA ASN A 29 3.95 -11.35 11.69
C ASN A 29 5.37 -11.92 11.69
N GLU A 30 6.15 -11.67 12.74
CA GLU A 30 7.40 -12.39 12.97
C GLU A 30 7.06 -13.87 13.10
N GLN A 31 7.16 -14.61 11.98
CA GLN A 31 7.34 -16.04 12.07
C GLN A 31 8.77 -16.22 12.54
N SER A 32 8.91 -16.71 13.77
CA SER A 32 10.13 -17.35 14.27
C SER A 32 10.74 -18.14 13.10
N LEU A 33 11.94 -17.72 12.68
CA LEU A 33 12.76 -18.46 11.75
C LEU A 33 13.28 -19.68 12.52
N TRP A 34 12.55 -20.79 12.43
CA TRP A 34 13.03 -22.10 12.83
C TRP A 34 14.15 -22.50 11.84
N ALA A 35 15.41 -22.42 12.27
CA ALA A 35 16.53 -23.21 11.75
C ALA A 35 17.84 -22.99 12.56
N GLU A 36 17.77 -22.73 13.87
CA GLU A 36 18.97 -22.73 14.72
C GLU A 36 19.14 -24.03 15.53
N ASP A 37 18.10 -24.85 15.69
CA ASP A 37 18.15 -26.05 16.54
C ASP A 37 18.65 -27.34 15.85
N ASP A 38 18.75 -27.42 14.52
CA ASP A 38 19.17 -28.65 13.81
C ASP A 38 20.67 -28.97 13.95
N LEU A 39 21.52 -27.97 14.25
CA LEU A 39 22.98 -28.16 14.35
C LEU A 39 23.41 -28.80 15.68
N ASP A 40 22.68 -28.51 16.76
CA ASP A 40 22.99 -29.05 18.09
C ASP A 40 22.58 -30.52 18.23
N ASP A 41 21.49 -30.93 17.57
CA ASP A 41 21.03 -32.32 17.56
C ASP A 41 21.95 -33.25 16.72
N GLU A 42 22.54 -32.77 15.61
CA GLU A 42 23.50 -33.55 14.82
C GLU A 42 24.84 -33.76 15.53
N LEU A 43 25.27 -32.81 16.38
CA LEU A 43 26.51 -32.89 17.16
C LEU A 43 26.42 -33.92 18.30
N LEU A 44 25.24 -34.11 18.88
CA LEU A 44 25.00 -35.11 19.95
C LEU A 44 25.08 -36.56 19.44
N ASP A 45 24.83 -36.78 18.16
CA ASP A 45 24.82 -38.11 17.51
C ASP A 45 26.22 -38.56 17.01
N VAL A 46 27.26 -37.75 17.22
CA VAL A 46 28.64 -38.01 16.78
C VAL A 46 29.35 -39.05 17.66
N ALA A 47 29.01 -39.13 18.95
CA ALA A 47 29.73 -39.92 19.94
C ALA A 47 29.65 -41.45 19.73
N ASN A 48 28.66 -41.94 18.97
CA ASN A 48 28.41 -43.36 18.75
C ASN A 48 28.78 -43.86 17.34
N LYS A 49 29.37 -43.02 16.48
CA LYS A 49 29.63 -43.32 15.07
C LYS A 49 31.06 -43.79 14.81
N LEU A 50 31.26 -44.57 13.75
CA LEU A 50 32.58 -45.06 13.32
C LEU A 50 33.46 -43.89 12.83
N GLU A 51 34.79 -44.02 12.91
CA GLU A 51 35.74 -42.95 12.54
C GLU A 51 35.52 -42.39 11.12
N ILE A 52 35.17 -43.26 10.16
CA ILE A 52 34.88 -42.86 8.78
C ILE A 52 33.61 -41.98 8.70
N GLU A 53 32.61 -42.29 9.51
CA GLU A 53 31.37 -41.51 9.59
C GLU A 53 31.59 -40.17 10.27
N GLN A 54 32.42 -40.12 11.31
CA GLN A 54 32.82 -38.88 11.97
C GLN A 54 33.57 -37.95 11.01
N GLN A 55 34.51 -38.47 10.21
CA GLN A 55 35.22 -37.69 9.19
C GLN A 55 34.27 -37.15 8.12
N ALA A 56 33.36 -37.99 7.60
CA ALA A 56 32.37 -37.56 6.61
C ALA A 56 31.42 -36.47 7.16
N LEU A 57 31.08 -36.54 8.45
CA LEU A 57 30.22 -35.55 9.11
C LEU A 57 30.97 -34.22 9.34
N GLN A 58 32.23 -34.28 9.76
CA GLN A 58 33.09 -33.09 9.88
C GLN A 58 33.26 -32.39 8.53
N GLU A 59 33.51 -33.12 7.45
CA GLU A 59 33.61 -32.54 6.10
C GLU A 59 32.30 -31.88 5.63
N ARG A 60 31.15 -32.45 5.99
CA ARG A 60 29.83 -31.86 5.70
C ARG A 60 29.63 -30.56 6.48
N LEU A 61 29.92 -30.56 7.79
CA LEU A 61 29.81 -29.38 8.64
C LEU A 61 30.73 -28.25 8.13
N LEU A 62 31.97 -28.56 7.76
CA LEU A 62 32.89 -27.57 7.19
C LEU A 62 32.36 -26.98 5.88
N LYS A 63 31.80 -27.81 4.99
CA LYS A 63 31.16 -27.33 3.75
C LYS A 63 29.95 -26.45 4.03
N GLN A 64 29.11 -26.83 4.99
CA GLN A 64 27.94 -26.05 5.39
C GLN A 64 28.33 -24.71 6.00
N GLN A 65 29.35 -24.68 6.87
CA GLN A 65 29.90 -23.45 7.43
C GLN A 65 30.47 -22.54 6.34
N GLN A 66 31.23 -23.08 5.38
CA GLN A 66 31.73 -22.32 4.24
C GLN A 66 30.59 -21.76 3.39
N GLN A 67 29.56 -22.54 3.09
CA GLN A 67 28.38 -22.07 2.35
C GLN A 67 27.64 -20.96 3.11
N LYS A 68 27.49 -21.10 4.43
CA LYS A 68 26.88 -20.08 5.29
C LYS A 68 27.68 -18.78 5.27
N GLN A 69 29.00 -18.85 5.39
CA GLN A 69 29.87 -17.67 5.32
C GLN A 69 29.78 -16.97 3.96
N VAL A 70 29.77 -17.73 2.86
CA VAL A 70 29.61 -17.16 1.52
C VAL A 70 28.23 -16.51 1.38
N PHE A 71 27.18 -17.18 1.84
CA PHE A 71 25.82 -16.62 1.85
C PHE A 71 25.76 -15.30 2.63
N GLU A 72 26.25 -15.28 3.87
CA GLU A 72 26.24 -14.11 4.73
C GLU A 72 27.01 -12.94 4.09
N ALA A 73 28.20 -13.19 3.54
CA ALA A 73 29.00 -12.17 2.89
C ALA A 73 28.31 -11.59 1.65
N VAL A 74 27.83 -12.45 0.75
CA VAL A 74 27.16 -12.04 -0.50
C VAL A 74 25.85 -11.32 -0.19
N SER A 75 25.04 -11.88 0.70
CA SER A 75 23.75 -11.32 1.09
C SER A 75 23.93 -9.95 1.75
N SER A 76 24.91 -9.80 2.65
CA SER A 76 25.21 -8.52 3.30
C SER A 76 25.66 -7.46 2.29
N GLN A 77 26.52 -7.83 1.34
CA GLN A 77 27.00 -6.90 0.31
C GLN A 77 25.87 -6.49 -0.65
N LEU A 78 25.04 -7.45 -1.06
CA LEU A 78 23.87 -7.20 -1.89
C LEU A 78 22.89 -6.28 -1.17
N MET A 79 22.57 -6.56 0.10
CA MET A 79 21.69 -5.75 0.93
C MET A 79 22.23 -4.33 1.11
N ALA A 80 23.51 -4.16 1.43
CA ALA A 80 24.11 -2.84 1.55
C ALA A 80 23.96 -2.04 0.25
N THR A 81 24.23 -2.66 -0.90
CA THR A 81 24.08 -2.02 -2.23
C THR A 81 22.63 -1.64 -2.51
N ILE A 82 21.69 -2.51 -2.17
CA ILE A 82 20.26 -2.27 -2.37
C ILE A 82 19.78 -1.13 -1.46
N ILE A 83 20.13 -1.15 -0.18
CA ILE A 83 19.71 -0.14 0.80
C ILE A 83 20.25 1.24 0.42
N ASP A 84 21.53 1.33 0.06
CA ASP A 84 22.15 2.56 -0.42
C ASP A 84 21.44 3.11 -1.68
N SER A 85 21.19 2.23 -2.66
CA SER A 85 20.47 2.61 -3.87
C SER A 85 19.02 3.04 -3.59
N MET A 86 18.33 2.40 -2.63
CA MET A 86 16.98 2.79 -2.22
C MET A 86 16.98 4.18 -1.60
N GLN A 87 17.94 4.51 -0.73
CA GLN A 87 18.01 5.82 -0.07
C GLN A 87 18.15 6.96 -1.08
N HIS A 88 19.01 6.77 -2.09
CA HIS A 88 19.19 7.75 -3.17
C HIS A 88 17.93 8.04 -4.00
N GLN A 89 16.96 7.11 -4.07
CA GLN A 89 15.71 7.36 -4.79
C GLN A 89 14.83 8.42 -4.10
N PHE A 90 14.98 8.64 -2.80
CA PHE A 90 14.11 9.52 -2.01
C PHE A 90 14.62 10.95 -1.88
N ASP A 91 15.76 11.29 -2.50
CA ASP A 91 16.34 12.64 -2.47
C ASP A 91 15.46 13.65 -3.23
N THR A 92 14.82 13.20 -4.32
CA THR A 92 13.96 14.01 -5.19
C THR A 92 12.73 13.22 -5.64
N VAL A 93 11.70 13.89 -6.18
CA VAL A 93 10.43 13.24 -6.55
C VAL A 93 10.51 12.58 -7.93
N GLU A 94 11.34 13.12 -8.81
CA GLU A 94 11.48 12.72 -10.20
C GLU A 94 11.90 11.25 -10.38
N PRO A 95 12.91 10.73 -9.67
CA PRO A 95 13.28 9.31 -9.75
C PRO A 95 12.12 8.40 -9.34
N LEU A 96 11.40 8.76 -8.28
CA LEU A 96 10.25 8.00 -7.77
C LEU A 96 9.11 7.93 -8.79
N LEU A 97 8.89 8.99 -9.56
CA LEU A 97 7.86 9.05 -10.58
C LEU A 97 8.23 8.29 -11.85
N SER A 98 9.52 8.21 -12.19
CA SER A 98 10.00 7.50 -13.40
C SER A 98 9.62 6.02 -13.45
N HIS A 99 9.30 5.46 -12.29
CA HIS A 99 9.00 4.05 -12.05
C HIS A 99 7.58 3.82 -11.53
N SER A 100 6.85 4.91 -11.27
CA SER A 100 5.47 4.89 -10.82
C SER A 100 4.49 4.94 -11.99
N THR A 101 3.27 4.45 -11.78
CA THR A 101 2.16 4.63 -12.72
C THR A 101 1.34 5.91 -12.43
N VAL A 102 1.76 6.68 -11.43
CA VAL A 102 1.22 7.99 -11.07
C VAL A 102 1.59 9.01 -12.14
N SER A 103 0.60 9.80 -12.58
CA SER A 103 0.78 10.80 -13.64
C SER A 103 -0.09 12.02 -13.39
N SER A 104 0.35 13.17 -13.90
CA SER A 104 -0.42 14.43 -13.83
C SER A 104 -1.80 14.31 -14.50
N GLN A 105 -1.94 13.49 -15.55
CA GLN A 105 -3.20 13.29 -16.26
C GLN A 105 -4.28 12.64 -15.38
N GLN A 106 -3.91 11.67 -14.54
CA GLN A 106 -4.83 11.07 -13.57
C GLN A 106 -5.28 12.12 -12.54
N TRP A 107 -4.38 12.98 -12.09
CA TRP A 107 -4.70 14.02 -11.12
C TRP A 107 -5.61 15.11 -11.69
N LEU A 108 -5.37 15.55 -12.93
CA LEU A 108 -6.28 16.44 -13.66
C LEU A 108 -7.68 15.83 -13.80
N LEU A 109 -7.76 14.52 -14.03
CA LEU A 109 -9.04 13.81 -14.08
C LEU A 109 -9.74 13.81 -12.72
N LEU A 110 -9.01 13.51 -11.64
CA LEU A 110 -9.57 13.52 -10.28
C LEU A 110 -10.04 14.91 -9.87
N GLU A 111 -9.28 15.96 -10.21
CA GLU A 111 -9.68 17.35 -10.00
C GLU A 111 -10.97 17.67 -10.77
N PHE A 112 -11.03 17.28 -12.05
CA PHE A 112 -12.20 17.53 -12.88
C PHE A 112 -13.47 16.88 -12.30
N LEU A 113 -13.34 15.70 -11.66
CA LEU A 113 -14.43 15.02 -10.95
C LEU A 113 -14.94 15.74 -9.70
N GLN A 114 -14.14 16.66 -9.14
CA GLN A 114 -14.57 17.50 -8.01
C GLN A 114 -15.30 18.78 -8.48
N SER A 115 -15.41 19.03 -9.79
CA SER A 115 -16.08 20.22 -10.28
C SER A 115 -17.61 20.13 -10.16
N ASN A 116 -18.23 21.23 -9.74
CA ASN A 116 -19.70 21.34 -9.64
C ASN A 116 -20.40 21.28 -11.02
N THR A 117 -19.66 21.49 -12.11
CA THR A 117 -20.17 21.53 -13.49
C THR A 117 -19.52 20.45 -14.35
N LEU A 118 -19.79 19.20 -13.98
CA LEU A 118 -19.32 18.03 -14.70
C LEU A 118 -20.08 17.84 -16.02
N ASP A 119 -19.33 17.81 -17.12
CA ASP A 119 -19.82 17.46 -18.45
C ASP A 119 -19.13 16.18 -18.93
N LEU A 120 -19.92 15.15 -19.26
CA LEU A 120 -19.43 13.88 -19.78
C LEU A 120 -18.64 14.03 -21.07
N SER A 121 -18.94 15.03 -21.90
CA SER A 121 -18.21 15.28 -23.14
C SER A 121 -16.79 15.80 -22.85
N ARG A 122 -16.64 16.66 -21.84
CA ARG A 122 -15.34 17.12 -21.35
C ARG A 122 -14.59 16.02 -20.60
N LEU A 123 -15.29 15.23 -19.76
CA LEU A 123 -14.73 14.08 -19.06
C LEU A 123 -14.12 13.08 -20.05
N LYS A 124 -14.84 12.77 -21.13
CA LYS A 124 -14.37 11.90 -22.21
C LYS A 124 -13.06 12.40 -22.81
N LYS A 125 -12.94 13.70 -23.12
CA LYS A 125 -11.71 14.27 -23.69
C LYS A 125 -10.49 14.10 -22.77
N VAL A 126 -10.69 14.13 -21.45
CA VAL A 126 -9.63 13.87 -20.48
C VAL A 126 -9.31 12.37 -20.44
N LEU A 127 -10.33 11.51 -20.39
CA LEU A 127 -10.19 10.05 -20.37
C LEU A 127 -9.55 9.47 -21.64
N ASP A 128 -9.75 10.10 -22.80
CA ASP A 128 -9.13 9.70 -24.08
C ASP A 128 -7.59 9.75 -23.98
N LYS A 129 -7.02 10.54 -23.06
CA LYS A 129 -5.57 10.60 -22.77
C LYS A 129 -5.08 9.49 -21.83
N ILE A 130 -5.99 8.72 -21.23
CA ILE A 130 -5.71 7.69 -20.21
C ILE A 130 -6.27 6.35 -20.71
N SER A 131 -5.55 5.74 -21.66
CA SER A 131 -6.02 4.55 -22.40
C SER A 131 -6.30 3.33 -21.53
N TRP A 132 -5.53 3.13 -20.45
CA TRP A 132 -5.75 2.02 -19.52
C TRP A 132 -7.08 2.15 -18.78
N LEU A 133 -7.44 3.36 -18.36
CA LEU A 133 -8.69 3.61 -17.61
C LEU A 133 -9.89 3.46 -18.53
N SER A 134 -9.80 3.98 -19.76
CA SER A 134 -10.85 3.79 -20.78
C SER A 134 -11.14 2.30 -21.01
N ARG A 135 -10.10 1.46 -21.13
CA ARG A 135 -10.26 -0.01 -21.24
C ARG A 135 -10.91 -0.61 -20.00
N ASP A 136 -10.49 -0.21 -18.81
CA ASP A 136 -11.03 -0.74 -17.56
C ASP A 136 -12.51 -0.38 -17.35
N LEU A 137 -12.93 0.84 -17.73
CA LEU A 137 -14.35 1.25 -17.69
C LEU A 137 -15.20 0.50 -18.73
N ILE A 138 -14.68 0.29 -19.94
CA ILE A 138 -15.34 -0.54 -20.97
C ILE A 138 -15.51 -1.98 -20.44
N ASN A 139 -14.46 -2.55 -19.84
CA ASN A 139 -14.51 -3.90 -19.26
C ASN A 139 -15.51 -4.00 -18.10
N LEU A 140 -15.62 -2.94 -17.28
CA LEU A 140 -16.58 -2.87 -16.17
C LEU A 140 -18.02 -2.97 -16.68
N VAL A 141 -18.39 -2.13 -17.65
CA VAL A 141 -19.76 -2.11 -18.22
C VAL A 141 -20.09 -3.42 -18.94
N ASN A 142 -19.10 -4.08 -19.53
CA ASN A 142 -19.28 -5.38 -20.18
C ASN A 142 -19.16 -6.57 -19.21
N SER A 143 -18.91 -6.35 -17.92
CA SER A 143 -18.84 -7.43 -16.94
C SER A 143 -20.20 -8.10 -16.75
N PRO A 144 -20.28 -9.43 -16.50
CA PRO A 144 -21.56 -10.11 -16.29
C PRO A 144 -22.41 -9.47 -15.18
N ALA A 145 -21.77 -9.05 -14.09
CA ALA A 145 -22.43 -8.40 -12.96
C ALA A 145 -23.09 -7.07 -13.34
N PHE A 146 -22.40 -6.22 -14.13
CA PHE A 146 -22.98 -4.96 -14.59
C PHE A 146 -24.06 -5.20 -15.65
N ARG A 147 -23.87 -6.17 -16.54
CA ARG A 147 -24.84 -6.51 -17.59
C ARG A 147 -26.19 -6.96 -17.03
N GLN A 148 -26.19 -7.74 -15.94
CA GLN A 148 -27.41 -8.18 -15.25
C GLN A 148 -28.20 -7.02 -14.62
N SER A 149 -27.53 -5.91 -14.29
CA SER A 149 -28.17 -4.70 -13.74
C SER A 149 -28.79 -3.80 -14.83
N ARG A 150 -28.44 -4.02 -16.12
CA ARG A 150 -29.02 -3.23 -17.21
C ARG A 150 -30.45 -3.68 -17.49
N ALA A 151 -31.37 -2.72 -17.54
CA ALA A 151 -32.79 -2.95 -17.85
C ALA A 151 -33.04 -3.54 -19.26
N GLN A 152 -32.03 -3.55 -20.13
CA GLN A 152 -32.08 -4.21 -21.44
C GLN A 152 -31.06 -5.34 -21.47
N GLU A 153 -31.55 -6.58 -21.55
CA GLU A 153 -30.78 -7.81 -21.78
C GLU A 153 -30.19 -7.85 -23.21
N THR A 154 -29.57 -6.77 -23.66
CA THR A 154 -28.86 -6.79 -24.95
C THR A 154 -27.52 -7.49 -24.75
N GLU A 155 -27.32 -8.61 -25.44
CA GLU A 155 -26.03 -9.33 -25.53
C GLU A 155 -24.90 -8.47 -26.15
N VAL A 156 -25.24 -7.31 -26.70
CA VAL A 156 -24.33 -6.40 -27.38
C VAL A 156 -23.29 -5.82 -26.41
N GLN A 157 -22.02 -6.03 -26.75
CA GLN A 157 -20.89 -5.43 -26.05
C GLN A 157 -20.80 -3.93 -26.35
N VAL A 158 -20.56 -3.13 -25.31
CA VAL A 158 -20.41 -1.69 -25.44
C VAL A 158 -18.93 -1.37 -25.62
N SER A 159 -18.57 -0.72 -26.72
CA SER A 159 -17.19 -0.29 -27.01
C SER A 159 -17.01 1.23 -27.04
N ASP A 160 -18.08 1.98 -27.32
CA ASP A 160 -18.03 3.44 -27.34
C ASP A 160 -17.95 4.02 -25.92
N LEU A 161 -16.88 4.77 -25.65
CA LEU A 161 -16.61 5.35 -24.34
C LEU A 161 -17.72 6.32 -23.90
N LYS A 162 -18.34 7.06 -24.83
CA LYS A 162 -19.44 7.98 -24.46
C LYS A 162 -20.62 7.19 -23.90
N LEU A 163 -20.99 6.09 -24.55
CA LEU A 163 -22.04 5.19 -24.08
C LEU A 163 -21.67 4.51 -22.75
N VAL A 164 -20.42 4.09 -22.56
CA VAL A 164 -19.91 3.56 -21.29
C VAL A 164 -20.12 4.57 -20.15
N LEU A 165 -19.71 5.83 -20.35
CA LEU A 165 -19.85 6.86 -19.33
C LEU A 165 -21.32 7.15 -19.00
N ASN A 166 -22.19 7.15 -20.01
CA ASN A 166 -23.63 7.32 -19.81
C ASN A 166 -24.24 6.17 -18.99
N TYR A 167 -23.82 4.92 -19.24
CA TYR A 167 -24.32 3.77 -18.48
C TYR A 167 -23.89 3.81 -17.01
N ILE A 168 -22.67 4.28 -16.74
CA ILE A 168 -22.17 4.38 -15.36
C ILE A 168 -22.85 5.55 -14.63
N GLY A 169 -22.96 6.71 -15.29
CA GLY A 169 -23.48 7.93 -14.67
C GLY A 169 -22.40 8.73 -13.92
N ILE A 170 -22.58 10.05 -13.85
CA ILE A 170 -21.58 10.98 -13.30
C ILE A 170 -21.29 10.70 -11.82
N GLU A 171 -22.34 10.47 -11.02
CA GLU A 171 -22.19 10.27 -9.57
C GLU A 171 -21.41 8.99 -9.24
N GLN A 172 -21.60 7.92 -10.01
CA GLN A 172 -20.81 6.69 -9.86
C GLN A 172 -19.38 6.88 -10.36
N LEU A 173 -19.16 7.65 -11.44
CA LEU A 173 -17.82 7.95 -11.96
C LEU A 173 -16.94 8.68 -10.93
N LYS A 174 -17.54 9.54 -10.10
CA LYS A 174 -16.87 10.22 -8.97
C LYS A 174 -16.31 9.27 -7.91
N LEU A 175 -16.74 8.01 -7.88
CA LEU A 175 -16.23 6.97 -6.97
C LEU A 175 -15.38 5.93 -7.72
N ILE A 176 -15.83 5.52 -8.90
CA ILE A 176 -15.17 4.48 -9.70
C ILE A 176 -13.80 4.93 -10.21
N ILE A 177 -13.67 6.17 -10.68
CA ILE A 177 -12.39 6.64 -11.21
C ILE A 177 -11.30 6.71 -10.13
N PRO A 178 -11.52 7.33 -8.95
CA PRO A 178 -10.53 7.30 -7.87
C PRO A 178 -10.12 5.88 -7.46
N TYR A 179 -11.09 4.96 -7.41
CA TYR A 179 -10.83 3.54 -7.14
C TYR A 179 -9.87 2.91 -8.15
N TYR A 180 -10.12 3.11 -9.46
CA TYR A 180 -9.24 2.58 -10.51
C TYR A 180 -7.88 3.27 -10.55
N CYS A 181 -7.80 4.57 -10.26
CA CYS A 181 -6.53 5.28 -10.14
C CYS A 181 -5.66 4.65 -9.05
N LEU A 182 -6.18 4.48 -7.84
CA LEU A 182 -5.42 3.83 -6.76
C LEU A 182 -5.05 2.39 -7.11
N ARG A 183 -5.97 1.62 -7.69
CA ARG A 183 -5.68 0.25 -8.15
C ARG A 183 -4.53 0.23 -9.16
N ASN A 184 -4.44 1.25 -10.01
CA ASN A 184 -3.38 1.37 -10.98
C ASN A 184 -2.03 1.76 -10.36
N TRP A 185 -2.04 2.58 -9.29
CA TRP A 185 -0.84 3.01 -8.55
C TRP A 185 -0.20 1.92 -7.71
N LEU A 186 -0.96 0.88 -7.33
CA LEU A 186 -0.40 -0.28 -6.67
C LEU A 186 0.71 -0.92 -7.52
N PRO A 187 1.84 -1.32 -6.91
CA PRO A 187 2.91 -2.02 -7.61
C PRO A 187 2.38 -3.28 -8.31
N LYS A 188 2.70 -3.45 -9.59
CA LYS A 188 2.30 -4.62 -10.39
C LYS A 188 3.52 -5.46 -10.73
N LYS A 189 3.35 -6.77 -10.82
CA LYS A 189 4.35 -7.73 -11.33
C LYS A 189 5.63 -7.89 -10.50
N ASN A 190 5.66 -7.43 -9.24
CA ASN A 190 6.76 -7.70 -8.32
C ASN A 190 6.40 -8.87 -7.40
N THR A 191 7.10 -10.00 -7.55
CA THR A 191 6.86 -11.21 -6.74
C THR A 191 7.20 -10.98 -5.27
N SER A 192 8.27 -10.21 -5.01
CA SER A 192 8.76 -9.92 -3.66
C SER A 192 7.78 -9.16 -2.76
N ILE A 193 6.84 -8.40 -3.34
CA ILE A 193 5.85 -7.59 -2.59
C ILE A 193 4.40 -7.94 -2.94
N LEU A 194 4.15 -9.11 -3.54
CA LEU A 194 2.82 -9.53 -3.98
C LEU A 194 1.81 -9.52 -2.83
N TRP A 195 2.17 -10.09 -1.69
CA TRP A 195 1.31 -10.16 -0.51
C TRP A 195 1.09 -8.80 0.14
N THR A 196 2.15 -8.01 0.28
CA THR A 196 2.09 -6.62 0.77
C THR A 196 1.15 -5.77 -0.09
N THR A 197 1.23 -5.90 -1.41
CA THR A 197 0.34 -5.20 -2.36
C THR A 197 -1.12 -5.63 -2.18
N ARG A 198 -1.38 -6.93 -1.96
CA ARG A 198 -2.74 -7.43 -1.68
C ARG A 198 -3.29 -6.90 -0.35
N LYS A 199 -2.47 -6.86 0.70
CA LYS A 199 -2.83 -6.28 2.02
C LYS A 199 -3.12 -4.78 1.90
N LEU A 200 -2.28 -4.04 1.18
CA LEU A 200 -2.47 -2.61 0.93
C LEU A 200 -3.74 -2.34 0.13
N TRP A 201 -4.02 -3.18 -0.86
CA TRP A 201 -5.28 -3.09 -1.60
C TRP A 201 -6.49 -3.37 -0.71
N ARG A 202 -6.41 -4.39 0.15
CA ARG A 202 -7.46 -4.68 1.14
C ARG A 202 -7.69 -3.47 2.05
N PHE A 203 -6.62 -2.86 2.56
CA PHE A 203 -6.68 -1.65 3.37
C PHE A 203 -7.36 -0.49 2.65
N ALA A 204 -6.92 -0.18 1.44
CA ALA A 204 -7.55 0.83 0.60
C ALA A 204 -9.04 0.60 0.41
N ASN A 205 -9.45 -0.66 0.17
CA ASN A 205 -10.86 -0.98 -0.02
C ASN A 205 -11.70 -0.70 1.22
N VAL A 206 -11.21 -1.11 2.40
CA VAL A 206 -11.90 -0.87 3.68
C VAL A 206 -11.99 0.63 3.97
N ALA A 207 -10.87 1.36 3.78
CA ALA A 207 -10.82 2.80 3.98
C ALA A 207 -11.79 3.55 3.06
N ALA A 208 -11.89 3.18 1.78
CA ALA A 208 -12.85 3.79 0.86
C ALA A 208 -14.32 3.54 1.26
N ILE A 209 -14.65 2.34 1.76
CA ILE A 209 -16.01 2.05 2.25
C ILE A 209 -16.33 2.90 3.46
N ALA A 210 -15.39 3.02 4.41
CA ALA A 210 -15.54 3.87 5.58
C ALA A 210 -15.66 5.35 5.20
N ALA A 211 -14.87 5.82 4.23
CA ALA A 211 -14.91 7.20 3.73
C ALA A 211 -16.25 7.56 3.11
N LYS A 212 -16.78 6.67 2.25
CA LYS A 212 -18.12 6.83 1.66
C LYS A 212 -19.20 6.88 2.76
N ALA A 213 -19.14 5.94 3.71
CA ALA A 213 -20.11 5.87 4.81
C ALA A 213 -20.09 7.11 5.71
N LEU A 214 -18.90 7.63 6.04
CA LEU A 214 -18.77 8.85 6.83
C LEU A 214 -19.21 10.09 6.05
N GLY A 215 -18.89 10.18 4.76
CA GLY A 215 -19.37 11.26 3.90
C GLY A 215 -20.90 11.28 3.81
N GLU A 216 -21.53 10.11 3.65
CA GLU A 216 -23.00 9.96 3.68
C GLU A 216 -23.59 10.40 5.03
N PHE A 217 -22.98 9.95 6.14
CA PHE A 217 -23.47 10.22 7.48
C PHE A 217 -23.43 11.71 7.86
N HIS A 218 -22.39 12.42 7.42
CA HIS A 218 -22.21 13.85 7.72
C HIS A 218 -22.77 14.79 6.64
N GLU A 219 -23.46 14.26 5.63
CA GLU A 219 -23.94 15.03 4.47
C GLU A 219 -22.83 15.87 3.80
N GLY A 220 -21.60 15.34 3.84
CA GLY A 220 -20.40 16.02 3.33
C GLY A 220 -20.15 15.75 1.84
N ASP A 221 -19.05 16.29 1.32
CA ASP A 221 -18.60 16.01 -0.04
C ASP A 221 -18.02 14.58 -0.12
N ILE A 222 -18.91 13.61 -0.38
CA ILE A 222 -18.57 12.19 -0.48
C ILE A 222 -17.43 11.96 -1.49
N SER A 223 -17.45 12.65 -2.63
CA SER A 223 -16.44 12.45 -3.68
C SER A 223 -15.07 12.91 -3.21
N LEU A 224 -14.99 14.07 -2.57
CA LEU A 224 -13.74 14.60 -2.06
C LEU A 224 -13.18 13.73 -0.93
N ILE A 225 -14.00 13.37 0.05
CA ILE A 225 -13.58 12.54 1.20
C ILE A 225 -13.09 11.18 0.70
N TYR A 226 -13.88 10.53 -0.17
CA TYR A 226 -13.53 9.24 -0.76
C TYR A 226 -12.22 9.28 -1.57
N THR A 227 -12.09 10.29 -2.44
CA THR A 227 -10.90 10.47 -3.28
C THR A 227 -9.68 10.72 -2.40
N THR A 228 -9.79 11.64 -1.44
CA THR A 228 -8.70 12.00 -0.52
C THR A 228 -8.24 10.78 0.28
N THR A 229 -9.17 10.01 0.86
CA THR A 229 -8.82 8.79 1.61
C THR A 229 -8.04 7.80 0.75
N LEU A 230 -8.43 7.60 -0.50
CA LEU A 230 -7.70 6.70 -1.40
C LEU A 230 -6.34 7.27 -1.81
N THR A 231 -6.28 8.55 -2.15
CA THR A 231 -5.03 9.20 -2.55
C THR A 231 -4.04 9.35 -1.42
N ASN A 232 -4.50 9.36 -0.16
CA ASN A 232 -3.64 9.35 1.03
C ASN A 232 -2.82 8.05 1.18
N LEU A 233 -3.07 7.05 0.34
CA LEU A 233 -2.29 5.82 0.27
C LEU A 233 -1.28 5.82 -0.89
N MET A 234 -1.33 6.84 -1.77
CA MET A 234 -0.49 6.90 -2.97
C MET A 234 1.00 6.89 -2.62
N GLY A 235 1.45 7.74 -1.69
CA GLY A 235 2.86 7.82 -1.32
C GLY A 235 3.39 6.49 -0.80
N THR A 236 2.61 5.76 0.00
CA THR A 236 2.95 4.38 0.40
C THR A 236 3.08 3.44 -0.80
N THR A 237 2.18 3.51 -1.79
CA THR A 237 2.30 2.70 -3.01
C THR A 237 3.56 3.03 -3.82
N VAL A 238 3.92 4.31 -3.90
CA VAL A 238 5.10 4.80 -4.63
C VAL A 238 6.39 4.34 -3.94
N VAL A 239 6.48 4.46 -2.62
CA VAL A 239 7.65 3.98 -1.84
C VAL A 239 7.82 2.47 -2.04
N LEU A 240 6.75 1.69 -1.84
CA LEU A 240 6.80 0.23 -2.00
C LEU A 240 7.21 -0.20 -3.41
N GLY A 241 6.64 0.45 -4.43
CA GLY A 241 6.94 0.15 -5.83
C GLY A 241 8.39 0.42 -6.18
N ASN A 242 8.92 1.58 -5.77
CA ASN A 242 10.31 1.96 -6.01
C ASN A 242 11.29 1.02 -5.30
N CYS A 243 11.09 0.74 -4.01
CA CYS A 243 11.94 -0.20 -3.27
C CYS A 243 11.95 -1.59 -3.91
N ALA A 244 10.78 -2.11 -4.31
CA ALA A 244 10.68 -3.40 -5.00
C ALA A 244 11.41 -3.40 -6.34
N GLN A 245 11.31 -2.31 -7.12
CA GLN A 245 12.00 -2.22 -8.39
C GLN A 245 13.52 -2.15 -8.22
N VAL A 246 14.03 -1.37 -7.26
CA VAL A 246 15.47 -1.31 -6.95
C VAL A 246 15.99 -2.69 -6.56
N PHE A 247 15.27 -3.39 -5.68
CA PHE A 247 15.61 -4.74 -5.25
C PHE A 247 15.68 -5.71 -6.44
N GLU A 248 14.60 -5.83 -7.23
CA GLU A 248 14.55 -6.77 -8.36
C GLU A 248 15.57 -6.41 -9.45
N GLY A 249 15.82 -5.12 -9.68
CA GLY A 249 16.80 -4.63 -10.65
C GLY A 249 18.23 -5.02 -10.28
N ILE A 250 18.65 -4.75 -9.04
CA ILE A 250 20.00 -5.06 -8.56
C ILE A 250 20.17 -6.57 -8.40
N ARG A 251 19.23 -7.26 -7.76
CA ARG A 251 19.26 -8.72 -7.60
C ARG A 251 19.30 -9.42 -8.96
N GLY A 252 18.47 -9.01 -9.91
CA GLY A 252 18.46 -9.55 -11.27
C GLY A 252 19.73 -9.27 -12.06
N LYS A 253 20.49 -8.20 -11.74
CA LYS A 253 21.82 -7.95 -12.31
C LYS A 253 22.84 -8.93 -11.72
N TRP A 254 22.89 -9.08 -10.40
CA TRP A 254 23.82 -9.99 -9.72
C TRP A 254 23.60 -11.44 -10.10
N LEU A 255 22.35 -11.90 -10.24
CA LEU A 255 22.04 -13.25 -10.71
C LEU A 255 22.60 -13.53 -12.12
N ARG A 256 22.50 -12.54 -13.03
CA ARG A 256 23.04 -12.66 -14.38
C ARG A 256 24.57 -12.73 -14.36
N GLU A 257 25.21 -11.83 -13.61
CA GLU A 257 26.68 -11.81 -13.47
C GLU A 257 27.22 -13.12 -12.86
N ALA A 258 26.57 -13.65 -11.83
CA ALA A 258 26.94 -14.94 -11.23
C ALA A 258 26.71 -16.13 -12.17
N SER A 259 25.65 -16.09 -12.99
CA SER A 259 25.40 -17.09 -14.03
C SER A 259 26.47 -17.04 -15.13
N ASP A 260 26.85 -15.84 -15.58
CA ASP A 260 27.85 -15.63 -16.63
C ASP A 260 29.25 -16.06 -16.17
N SER A 261 29.59 -15.83 -14.89
CA SER A 261 30.83 -16.29 -14.27
C SER A 261 30.81 -17.77 -13.85
N ARG A 262 29.64 -18.43 -13.94
CA ARG A 262 29.38 -19.80 -13.45
C ARG A 262 29.68 -19.99 -11.95
N ASP A 263 29.53 -18.93 -11.17
CA ASP A 263 29.69 -18.97 -9.72
C ASP A 263 28.38 -19.42 -9.05
N LYS A 264 28.25 -20.73 -8.85
CA LYS A 264 27.06 -21.33 -8.23
C LYS A 264 26.85 -20.84 -6.80
N ALA A 265 27.91 -20.66 -6.01
CA ALA A 265 27.78 -20.30 -4.62
C ALA A 265 27.24 -18.88 -4.47
N VAL A 266 27.74 -17.93 -5.28
CA VAL A 266 27.22 -16.56 -5.34
C VAL A 266 25.80 -16.55 -5.89
N HIS A 267 25.53 -17.30 -6.96
CA HIS A 267 24.18 -17.38 -7.55
C HIS A 267 23.14 -17.86 -6.53
N ASP A 268 23.42 -18.97 -5.84
CA ASP A 268 22.52 -19.55 -4.85
C ASP A 268 22.35 -18.60 -3.66
N ALA A 269 23.41 -17.89 -3.25
CA ALA A 269 23.33 -16.89 -2.19
C ALA A 269 22.42 -15.70 -2.56
N VAL A 270 22.62 -15.10 -3.74
CA VAL A 270 21.78 -13.99 -4.24
C VAL A 270 20.32 -14.43 -4.41
N LEU A 271 20.10 -15.67 -4.85
CA LEU A 271 18.76 -16.22 -5.01
C LEU A 271 18.05 -16.33 -3.65
N ALA A 272 18.76 -16.79 -2.62
CA ALA A 272 18.25 -16.95 -1.26
C ALA A 272 18.12 -15.63 -0.47
N THR A 273 18.79 -14.55 -0.90
CA THR A 273 18.64 -13.23 -0.28
C THR A 273 17.20 -12.70 -0.41
N GLU A 274 16.58 -12.40 0.74
CA GLU A 274 15.20 -11.96 0.84
C GLU A 274 15.02 -10.45 0.62
N PHE A 275 13.77 -10.04 0.40
CA PHE A 275 13.40 -8.63 0.28
C PHE A 275 13.57 -7.88 1.62
N PRO A 276 14.22 -6.70 1.65
CA PRO A 276 14.52 -5.97 2.89
C PRO A 276 13.28 -5.26 3.47
N SER A 277 12.29 -6.04 3.89
CA SER A 277 10.97 -5.56 4.31
C SER A 277 11.04 -4.54 5.46
N GLN A 278 11.96 -4.72 6.40
CA GLN A 278 12.16 -3.80 7.52
C GLN A 278 12.62 -2.41 7.05
N GLN A 279 13.62 -2.35 6.18
CA GLN A 279 14.11 -1.08 5.65
C GLN A 279 13.03 -0.39 4.80
N VAL A 280 12.25 -1.17 4.05
CA VAL A 280 11.12 -0.64 3.27
C VAL A 280 10.03 -0.08 4.18
N PHE A 281 9.72 -0.74 5.30
CA PHE A 281 8.79 -0.23 6.30
C PHE A 281 9.25 1.12 6.87
N GLU A 282 10.52 1.25 7.22
CA GLU A 282 11.10 2.52 7.70
C GLU A 282 10.98 3.63 6.64
N ASN A 283 11.27 3.31 5.38
CA ASN A 283 11.10 4.25 4.26
C ASN A 283 9.63 4.66 4.08
N VAL A 284 8.68 3.74 4.26
CA VAL A 284 7.24 4.06 4.20
C VAL A 284 6.84 5.01 5.33
N LEU A 285 7.30 4.79 6.56
CA LEU A 285 7.01 5.69 7.67
C LEU A 285 7.62 7.09 7.45
N LYS A 286 8.84 7.14 6.92
CA LYS A 286 9.58 8.40 6.71
C LYS A 286 9.06 9.23 5.54
N HIS A 287 8.65 8.58 4.44
CA HIS A 287 8.35 9.27 3.18
C HIS A 287 6.90 9.13 2.72
N GLY A 288 6.18 8.09 3.14
CA GLY A 288 4.88 7.72 2.57
C GLY A 288 3.81 8.81 2.67
N SER A 289 3.62 9.38 3.85
CA SER A 289 2.61 10.44 4.06
C SER A 289 2.97 11.73 3.32
N LYS A 290 4.23 12.17 3.43
CA LYS A 290 4.75 13.39 2.79
C LYS A 290 4.62 13.37 1.26
N LEU A 291 4.88 12.22 0.65
CA LEU A 291 4.80 12.06 -0.81
C LEU A 291 3.38 12.25 -1.36
N ASN A 292 2.33 12.09 -0.55
CA ASN A 292 0.94 12.27 -1.01
C ASN A 292 0.68 13.68 -1.54
N TRP A 293 1.29 14.71 -0.96
CA TRP A 293 1.15 16.10 -1.40
C TRP A 293 2.38 16.62 -2.16
N GLN A 294 3.59 16.15 -1.87
CA GLN A 294 4.79 16.59 -2.60
C GLN A 294 4.76 16.23 -4.09
N ILE A 295 4.20 15.07 -4.44
CA ILE A 295 4.02 14.69 -5.86
C ILE A 295 3.06 15.65 -6.57
N LEU A 296 2.02 16.13 -5.88
CA LEU A 296 1.08 17.10 -6.43
C LEU A 296 1.73 18.47 -6.61
N GLU A 297 2.54 18.92 -5.66
CA GLU A 297 3.32 20.14 -5.82
C GLU A 297 4.29 20.06 -7.00
N HIS A 298 4.96 18.92 -7.18
CA HIS A 298 5.82 18.67 -8.33
C HIS A 298 5.04 18.73 -9.67
N PHE A 299 3.77 18.32 -9.68
CA PHE A 299 2.88 18.49 -10.84
C PHE A 299 2.20 19.87 -10.93
N GLU A 300 2.61 20.84 -10.10
CA GLU A 300 2.04 22.19 -10.04
C GLU A 300 0.57 22.24 -9.56
N PHE A 301 0.13 21.22 -8.81
CA PHE A 301 -1.22 21.08 -8.27
C PHE A 301 -1.36 21.50 -6.80
N GLY A 302 -0.37 22.22 -6.25
CA GLY A 302 -0.38 22.66 -4.83
C GLY A 302 -1.61 23.48 -4.42
N ASN A 303 -2.24 24.18 -5.37
CA ASN A 303 -3.42 25.01 -5.11
C ASN A 303 -4.74 24.22 -5.02
N LEU A 304 -4.76 22.95 -5.44
CA LEU A 304 -5.97 22.14 -5.50
C LEU A 304 -6.49 21.78 -4.10
N LYS A 305 -7.82 21.68 -3.97
CA LYS A 305 -8.47 21.42 -2.67
C LYS A 305 -7.97 20.14 -2.03
N PHE A 306 -7.93 19.02 -2.76
CA PHE A 306 -7.44 17.75 -2.21
C PHE A 306 -5.93 17.79 -1.89
N CYS A 307 -5.12 18.59 -2.60
CA CYS A 307 -3.70 18.75 -2.24
C CYS A 307 -3.57 19.42 -0.86
N LYS A 308 -4.37 20.46 -0.60
CA LYS A 308 -4.42 21.14 0.71
C LYS A 308 -4.87 20.20 1.82
N VAL A 309 -5.89 19.37 1.56
CA VAL A 309 -6.38 18.35 2.50
C VAL A 309 -5.28 17.31 2.80
N LEU A 310 -4.59 16.80 1.78
CA LEU A 310 -3.48 15.84 1.98
C LEU A 310 -2.30 16.46 2.73
N HIS A 311 -1.96 17.71 2.42
CA HIS A 311 -0.92 18.47 3.13
C HIS A 311 -1.32 18.70 4.60
N GLU A 312 -2.58 19.07 4.86
CA GLU A 312 -3.09 19.28 6.21
C GLU A 312 -3.08 17.97 7.04
N ILE A 313 -3.49 16.86 6.44
CA ILE A 313 -3.42 15.52 7.07
C ILE A 313 -2.00 15.15 7.49
N ASP A 314 -0.99 15.49 6.69
CA ASP A 314 0.42 15.18 6.96
C ASP A 314 1.05 16.13 8.00
N GLN A 315 0.75 17.43 7.91
CA GLN A 315 1.44 18.47 8.69
C GLN A 315 0.75 18.83 10.02
N THR A 316 -0.51 18.47 10.19
CA THR A 316 -1.26 18.83 11.40
C THR A 316 -1.05 17.80 12.51
N LEU A 317 -0.46 18.24 13.63
CA LEU A 317 -0.11 17.37 14.77
C LEU A 317 -1.32 16.95 15.64
N GLU A 318 -2.40 17.73 15.61
CA GLU A 318 -3.62 17.50 16.40
C GLU A 318 -4.80 17.23 15.49
N PHE A 319 -5.47 16.10 15.72
CA PHE A 319 -6.69 15.75 14.99
C PHE A 319 -7.76 16.86 15.04
N ARG A 320 -7.96 17.48 16.21
CA ARG A 320 -8.95 18.56 16.43
C ARG A 320 -8.75 19.80 15.56
N LYS A 321 -7.54 20.01 15.05
CA LYS A 321 -7.20 21.17 14.22
C LYS A 321 -7.45 20.93 12.73
N LEU A 322 -7.73 19.69 12.33
CA LEU A 322 -8.05 19.34 10.96
C LEU A 322 -9.39 19.96 10.55
N CYS A 323 -9.48 20.43 9.30
CA CYS A 323 -10.75 20.75 8.70
C CYS A 323 -11.63 19.49 8.57
N THR A 324 -12.94 19.69 8.39
CA THR A 324 -13.93 18.60 8.34
C THR A 324 -13.58 17.53 7.30
N ASP A 325 -13.19 17.93 6.08
CA ASP A 325 -12.85 16.99 5.00
C ASP A 325 -11.63 16.12 5.38
N SER A 326 -10.59 16.75 5.93
CA SER A 326 -9.37 16.08 6.42
C SER A 326 -9.66 15.14 7.59
N ALA A 327 -10.47 15.59 8.55
CA ALA A 327 -10.87 14.82 9.72
C ALA A 327 -11.65 13.56 9.33
N LEU A 328 -12.60 13.68 8.41
CA LEU A 328 -13.40 12.54 7.92
C LEU A 328 -12.54 11.55 7.12
N ALA A 329 -11.64 12.04 6.26
CA ALA A 329 -10.71 11.18 5.52
C ALA A 329 -9.75 10.42 6.47
N MET A 330 -9.31 11.07 7.54
CA MET A 330 -8.49 10.46 8.58
C MET A 330 -9.26 9.45 9.41
N LYS A 331 -10.48 9.76 9.85
CA LYS A 331 -11.38 8.81 10.53
C LYS A 331 -11.58 7.55 9.68
N ALA A 332 -11.86 7.70 8.38
CA ALA A 332 -12.01 6.56 7.48
C ALA A 332 -10.75 5.66 7.44
N THR A 333 -9.58 6.29 7.33
CA THR A 333 -8.28 5.60 7.30
C THR A 333 -8.01 4.86 8.62
N VAL A 334 -8.23 5.53 9.76
CA VAL A 334 -8.03 4.98 11.10
C VAL A 334 -8.98 3.83 11.39
N TYR A 335 -10.26 3.98 11.05
CA TYR A 335 -11.23 2.92 11.22
C TYR A 335 -10.83 1.67 10.42
N ALA A 336 -10.31 1.85 9.20
CA ALA A 336 -9.81 0.75 8.40
C ALA A 336 -8.59 0.06 9.03
N LYS A 337 -7.65 0.82 9.62
CA LYS A 337 -6.52 0.25 10.39
C LYS A 337 -7.04 -0.58 11.57
N THR A 338 -7.92 -0.01 12.39
CA THR A 338 -8.41 -0.69 13.60
C THR A 338 -9.22 -1.93 13.27
N LEU A 339 -10.08 -1.89 12.25
CA LEU A 339 -10.84 -3.06 11.79
C LEU A 339 -9.91 -4.19 11.34
N LEU A 340 -8.90 -3.88 10.52
CA LEU A 340 -8.00 -4.91 9.99
C LEU A 340 -7.06 -5.50 11.05
N MET A 341 -6.60 -4.68 12.01
CA MET A 341 -5.81 -5.20 13.13
C MET A 341 -6.66 -6.06 14.06
N GLU A 342 -7.94 -5.69 14.29
CA GLU A 342 -8.89 -6.50 15.06
C GLU A 342 -9.18 -7.85 14.38
N GLU A 343 -9.38 -7.86 13.06
CA GLU A 343 -9.52 -9.10 12.26
C GLU A 343 -8.30 -10.04 12.42
N GLN A 344 -7.11 -9.48 12.66
CA GLN A 344 -5.85 -10.22 12.87
C GLN A 344 -5.52 -10.47 14.35
N GLN A 345 -6.39 -10.08 15.28
CA GLN A 345 -6.15 -10.15 16.73
C GLN A 345 -4.89 -9.39 17.19
N GLN A 346 -4.50 -8.34 16.46
CA GLN A 346 -3.32 -7.50 16.73
C GLN A 346 -3.70 -6.16 17.40
N LEU A 347 -4.91 -6.05 17.96
CA LEU A 347 -5.40 -4.84 18.63
C LEU A 347 -6.25 -5.21 19.84
N SER A 348 -5.85 -4.74 21.02
CA SER A 348 -6.62 -4.93 22.24
C SER A 348 -7.84 -3.99 22.30
N PRO A 349 -8.90 -4.34 23.08
CA PRO A 349 -10.06 -3.46 23.24
C PRO A 349 -9.70 -2.06 23.79
N GLN A 350 -8.71 -1.98 24.66
CA GLN A 350 -8.25 -0.71 25.24
C GLN A 350 -7.55 0.17 24.20
N GLU A 351 -6.65 -0.41 23.39
CA GLU A 351 -5.99 0.31 22.29
C GLU A 351 -7.00 0.78 21.24
N LYS A 352 -8.00 -0.05 20.93
CA LYS A 352 -9.09 0.32 20.01
C LYS A 352 -9.89 1.52 20.54
N GLN A 353 -10.23 1.49 21.83
CA GLN A 353 -10.92 2.62 22.47
C GLN A 353 -10.05 3.88 22.44
N LEU A 354 -8.76 3.77 22.77
CA LEU A 354 -7.81 4.88 22.73
C LEU A 354 -7.73 5.52 21.33
N MET A 355 -7.65 4.69 20.28
CA MET A 355 -7.67 5.15 18.89
C MET A 355 -8.96 5.92 18.57
N PHE A 356 -10.12 5.38 18.94
CA PHE A 356 -11.39 6.04 18.67
C PHE A 356 -11.59 7.32 19.48
N ASP A 357 -11.11 7.38 20.72
CA ASP A 357 -11.17 8.57 21.56
C ASP A 357 -10.27 9.69 20.99
N TYR A 358 -9.03 9.38 20.57
CA TYR A 358 -8.11 10.38 20.01
C TYR A 358 -8.61 10.97 18.69
N TYR A 359 -9.17 10.13 17.82
CA TYR A 359 -9.73 10.55 16.53
C TYR A 359 -11.21 10.99 16.64
N GLU A 360 -11.70 11.20 17.86
CA GLU A 360 -13.02 11.77 18.17
C GLU A 360 -14.19 11.10 17.44
N PHE A 361 -14.19 9.77 17.41
CA PHE A 361 -15.32 9.02 16.89
C PHE A 361 -16.54 9.15 17.81
N SER A 362 -17.68 9.51 17.24
CA SER A 362 -18.95 9.43 17.95
C SER A 362 -19.47 8.00 18.01
N THR A 363 -20.32 7.70 18.99
CA THR A 363 -20.98 6.40 19.10
C THR A 363 -21.85 6.10 17.88
N GLU A 364 -22.48 7.13 17.31
CA GLU A 364 -23.32 7.05 16.12
C GLU A 364 -22.49 6.76 14.86
N GLU A 365 -21.35 7.41 14.68
CA GLU A 365 -20.41 7.14 13.59
C GLU A 365 -19.95 5.68 13.65
N LEU A 366 -19.55 5.20 14.83
CA LEU A 366 -19.10 3.82 15.02
C LEU A 366 -20.22 2.81 14.76
N ALA A 367 -21.45 3.11 15.18
CA ALA A 367 -22.61 2.26 14.89
C ALA A 367 -22.90 2.22 13.38
N HIS A 368 -22.86 3.37 12.70
CA HIS A 368 -23.06 3.48 11.26
C HIS A 368 -21.99 2.69 10.49
N LEU A 369 -20.72 2.85 10.86
CA LEU A 369 -19.59 2.15 10.26
C LEU A 369 -19.66 0.64 10.48
N LYS A 370 -20.02 0.16 11.68
CA LYS A 370 -20.19 -1.27 11.96
C LYS A 370 -21.27 -1.94 11.11
N GLY A 371 -22.27 -1.17 10.67
CA GLY A 371 -23.35 -1.67 9.80
C GLY A 371 -22.97 -1.89 8.33
N LYS A 372 -21.76 -1.48 7.90
CA LYS A 372 -21.33 -1.58 6.50
C LYS A 372 -20.67 -2.93 6.19
N ASN A 373 -20.79 -3.39 4.94
CA ASN A 373 -20.11 -4.59 4.47
C ASN A 373 -18.73 -4.24 3.89
N TYR A 374 -17.67 -4.52 4.65
CA TYR A 374 -16.29 -4.23 4.24
C TYR A 374 -15.68 -5.24 3.28
N ARG A 375 -16.34 -6.36 2.96
CA ARG A 375 -15.78 -7.41 2.08
C ARG A 375 -15.96 -7.10 0.59
N LYS A 376 -16.95 -6.28 0.23
CA LYS A 376 -17.29 -5.95 -1.15
C LYS A 376 -17.55 -4.46 -1.27
N GLN A 377 -16.84 -3.79 -2.19
CA GLN A 377 -17.20 -2.41 -2.53
C GLN A 377 -18.45 -2.38 -3.40
N ASN A 378 -19.49 -1.69 -2.92
CA ASN A 378 -20.66 -1.34 -3.72
C ASN A 378 -20.41 0.03 -4.38
N ILE A 379 -19.58 0.02 -5.42
CA ILE A 379 -19.35 1.19 -6.31
C ILE A 379 -20.27 1.18 -7.54
N LEU A 380 -21.00 0.07 -7.73
CA LEU A 380 -21.96 -0.16 -8.80
C LEU A 380 -23.34 -0.40 -8.21
#